data_AF-A0A941N3T9-F1
#
_entry.id   AF-A0A941N3T9-F1
#
_cell.length_a   1.000
_cell.length_b   1.000
_cell.length_c   1.000
_cell.angle_alpha   90.00
_cell.angle_beta   90.00
_cell.angle_gamma   90.00
#
_symmetry.space_group_name_H-M   'P 1'
#
loop_
_entity.id
_entity.type
_entity.pdbx_description
1 polymer ?
#
loop_
_entity_poly.entity_id
_entity_poly.type
_entity_poly.pdbx_seq_one_letter_code
_entity_poly.pdbx_strand_id
1 'polypeptide(L)'
;LRNRQIKNFLAITLLSLGVPMVGMGDEVRRTQRGNNNVYCQDNELSWFDWSLVEQHAEIFRFLKLLIARRLRRDIEPDRRPMSLNAVLQQSVKAWHGVHLYQPDWSDNSHSIALGVELKRDGFLCHLILNAYTEPLDFQLPELAQGQVWRRWIDTGQPMPEDIVPWQTAPPYTEPVYHMQPHSVAMLFVQQNGGPGK
;
A
#
# COMPACT_ATOMS: atom_id res chain seq x y z
N LEU A 1 -2.72 -17.22 -0.59
CA LEU A 1 -3.67 -16.27 0.04
C LEU A 1 -3.14 -15.61 1.32
N ARG A 2 -2.71 -16.36 2.35
CA ARG A 2 -2.26 -15.76 3.65
C ARG A 2 -1.19 -14.66 3.52
N ASN A 3 -0.09 -14.90 2.80
CA ASN A 3 0.95 -13.88 2.61
C ASN A 3 0.41 -12.61 1.94
N ARG A 4 -0.47 -12.76 0.95
CA ARG A 4 -1.13 -11.64 0.27
C ARG A 4 -1.95 -10.80 1.25
N GLN A 5 -2.77 -11.44 2.09
CA GLN A 5 -3.54 -10.73 3.13
C GLN A 5 -2.64 -10.00 4.13
N ILE A 6 -1.55 -10.63 4.58
CA ILE A 6 -0.56 -9.97 5.45
C ILE A 6 0.02 -8.72 4.77
N LYS A 7 0.44 -8.85 3.51
CA LYS A 7 0.94 -7.70 2.73
C LYS A 7 -0.12 -6.61 2.54
N ASN A 8 -1.39 -6.97 2.33
CA ASN A 8 -2.48 -6.00 2.22
C ASN A 8 -2.61 -5.17 3.50
N PHE A 9 -2.66 -5.81 4.67
CA PHE A 9 -2.78 -5.11 5.94
C PHE A 9 -1.54 -4.24 6.22
N LEU A 10 -0.34 -4.75 5.96
CA LEU A 10 0.89 -3.96 6.10
C LEU A 10 0.91 -2.75 5.16
N ALA A 11 0.53 -2.93 3.89
CA ALA A 11 0.46 -1.86 2.91
C ALA A 11 -0.57 -0.81 3.30
N ILE A 12 -1.79 -1.20 3.66
CA ILE A 12 -2.85 -0.27 4.07
C ILE A 12 -2.41 0.52 5.31
N THR A 13 -1.87 -0.14 6.34
CA THR A 13 -1.37 0.53 7.55
C THR A 13 -0.26 1.54 7.23
N LEU A 14 0.73 1.16 6.40
CA LEU A 14 1.89 2.01 6.11
C LEU A 14 1.69 3.03 5.00
N LEU A 15 0.65 2.91 4.17
CA LEU A 15 0.29 3.91 3.16
C LEU A 15 -0.71 4.94 3.69
N SER A 16 -1.51 4.57 4.68
CA SER A 16 -2.53 5.45 5.28
C SER A 16 -1.92 6.68 5.96
N LEU A 17 -2.70 7.77 5.99
CA LEU A 17 -2.39 8.98 6.76
C LEU A 17 -2.32 8.66 8.26
N GLY A 18 -1.46 9.35 9.00
CA GLY A 18 -1.33 9.21 10.46
C GLY A 18 0.07 8.76 10.90
N VAL A 19 0.16 8.09 12.05
CA VAL A 19 1.41 7.48 12.55
C VAL A 19 1.14 5.98 12.66
N PRO A 20 1.77 5.13 11.83
CA PRO A 20 1.52 3.70 11.83
C PRO A 20 2.23 3.04 13.00
N MET A 21 1.66 1.94 13.52
CA MET A 21 2.27 1.08 14.53
C MET A 21 2.25 -0.35 14.01
N VAL A 22 3.36 -1.06 14.18
CA VAL A 22 3.52 -2.47 13.78
C VAL A 22 3.81 -3.28 15.04
N GLY A 23 3.11 -4.40 15.22
CA GLY A 23 3.32 -5.28 16.36
C GLY A 23 4.61 -6.09 16.21
N MET A 24 5.28 -6.36 17.32
CA MET A 24 6.51 -7.16 17.32
C MET A 24 6.25 -8.55 16.71
N GLY A 25 6.96 -8.86 15.62
CA GLY A 25 6.90 -10.14 14.91
C GLY A 25 5.97 -10.14 13.70
N ASP A 26 5.16 -9.10 13.48
CA ASP A 26 4.33 -8.98 12.27
C ASP A 26 5.20 -8.94 10.99
N GLU A 27 6.42 -8.40 11.10
CA GLU A 27 7.42 -8.35 10.05
C GLU A 27 7.87 -9.72 9.55
N VAL A 28 7.66 -10.76 10.35
CA VAL A 28 8.09 -12.14 10.10
C VAL A 28 6.98 -13.15 10.40
N ARG A 29 5.71 -12.74 10.33
CA ARG A 29 4.55 -13.65 10.53
C ARG A 29 4.57 -14.43 11.85
N ARG A 30 5.08 -13.83 12.93
CA ARG A 30 5.08 -14.44 14.27
C ARG A 30 3.66 -14.89 14.64
N THR A 31 3.56 -16.06 15.26
CA THR A 31 2.26 -16.67 15.60
C THR A 31 2.15 -16.94 17.08
N GLN A 32 0.97 -16.66 17.64
CA GLN A 32 0.56 -17.04 18.99
C GLN A 32 -0.35 -18.28 18.97
N ARG A 33 -0.36 -19.01 17.85
CA ARG A 33 -1.18 -20.22 17.62
C ARG A 33 -2.67 -20.02 17.90
N GLY A 34 -3.18 -18.82 17.62
CA GLY A 34 -4.59 -18.46 17.84
C GLY A 34 -4.90 -17.89 19.22
N ASN A 35 -3.93 -17.83 20.14
CA ASN A 35 -4.10 -17.11 21.40
C ASN A 35 -4.01 -15.59 21.15
N ASN A 36 -5.11 -14.87 21.37
CA ASN A 36 -5.17 -13.41 21.21
C ASN A 36 -4.82 -12.64 22.50
N ASN A 37 -4.44 -13.32 23.58
CA ASN A 37 -4.16 -12.73 24.88
C ASN A 37 -3.03 -13.48 25.64
N VAL A 38 -1.79 -13.35 25.18
CA VAL A 38 -0.61 -14.01 25.77
C VAL A 38 -0.03 -13.31 27.02
N TYR A 39 -0.82 -12.52 27.74
CA TYR A 39 -0.30 -11.62 28.79
C TYR A 39 0.47 -12.33 29.93
N CYS A 40 0.11 -13.58 30.25
CA CYS A 40 0.73 -14.38 31.32
C CYS A 40 1.70 -15.46 30.81
N GLN A 41 2.11 -15.40 29.54
CA GLN A 41 2.95 -16.41 28.91
C GLN A 41 4.39 -15.91 28.81
N ASP A 42 5.30 -16.53 29.56
CA ASP A 42 6.75 -16.36 29.39
C ASP A 42 7.33 -17.60 28.70
N ASN A 43 7.11 -17.68 27.38
CA ASN A 43 7.52 -18.81 26.54
C ASN A 43 7.49 -18.40 25.05
N GLU A 44 7.68 -19.35 24.15
CA GLU A 44 7.78 -19.13 22.69
C GLU A 44 6.53 -18.50 22.07
N LEU A 45 5.38 -18.46 22.77
CA LEU A 45 4.19 -17.73 22.31
C LEU A 45 4.33 -16.20 22.46
N SER A 46 5.16 -15.73 23.38
CA SER A 46 5.42 -14.29 23.60
C SER A 46 6.79 -13.86 23.09
N TRP A 47 7.78 -14.75 23.09
CA TRP A 47 9.14 -14.44 22.63
C TRP A 47 9.22 -14.20 21.12
N PHE A 48 10.30 -13.53 20.70
CA PHE A 48 10.64 -13.35 19.29
C PHE A 48 11.54 -14.49 18.81
N ASP A 49 11.12 -15.16 17.74
CA ASP A 49 11.93 -16.18 17.09
C ASP A 49 12.68 -15.59 15.88
N TRP A 50 14.00 -15.45 16.03
CA TRP A 50 14.87 -14.87 15.01
C TRP A 50 15.01 -15.72 13.75
N SER A 51 14.75 -17.02 13.82
CA SER A 51 14.79 -17.90 12.64
C SER A 51 13.70 -17.52 11.62
N LEU A 52 12.63 -16.85 12.08
CA LEU A 52 11.54 -16.38 11.23
C LEU A 52 11.98 -15.29 10.24
N VAL A 53 13.07 -14.57 10.49
CA VAL A 53 13.60 -13.55 9.57
C VAL A 53 14.00 -14.19 8.24
N GLU A 54 14.66 -15.34 8.30
CA GLU A 54 15.05 -16.09 7.11
C GLU A 54 13.85 -16.86 6.53
N GLN A 55 13.06 -17.52 7.38
CA GLN A 55 11.89 -18.31 6.95
C GLN A 55 10.81 -17.46 6.27
N HIS A 56 10.65 -16.21 6.69
CA HIS A 56 9.65 -15.27 6.19
C HIS A 56 10.26 -14.02 5.55
N ALA A 57 11.44 -14.20 4.94
CA ALA A 57 12.20 -13.14 4.25
C ALA A 57 11.36 -12.35 3.23
N GLU A 58 10.36 -12.97 2.60
CA GLU A 58 9.42 -12.31 1.70
C GLU A 58 8.64 -11.17 2.38
N ILE A 59 8.02 -11.44 3.54
CA ILE A 59 7.25 -10.44 4.30
C ILE A 59 8.19 -9.39 4.90
N PHE A 60 9.33 -9.84 5.43
CA PHE A 60 10.33 -8.95 5.99
C PHE A 60 10.86 -7.95 4.95
N ARG A 61 11.21 -8.42 3.74
CA ARG A 61 11.62 -7.57 2.61
C ARG A 61 10.50 -6.61 2.21
N PHE A 62 9.27 -7.10 2.08
CA PHE A 62 8.12 -6.27 1.70
C PHE A 62 7.90 -5.12 2.68
N LEU A 63 7.88 -5.43 3.99
CA LEU A 63 7.72 -4.44 5.04
C LEU A 63 8.88 -3.44 5.08
N LYS A 64 10.11 -3.91 4.94
CA LYS A 64 11.30 -3.05 4.91
C LYS A 64 11.21 -2.01 3.78
N LEU A 65 10.75 -2.40 2.60
CA LEU A 65 10.56 -1.48 1.46
C LEU A 65 9.41 -0.49 1.70
N LEU A 66 8.31 -0.91 2.31
CA LEU A 66 7.23 -0.01 2.72
C LEU A 66 7.70 1.02 3.76
N ILE A 67 8.43 0.59 4.80
CA ILE A 67 8.96 1.48 5.84
C ILE A 67 9.97 2.45 5.23
N ALA A 68 10.89 1.98 4.39
CA ALA A 68 11.87 2.82 3.72
C ALA A 68 11.19 3.95 2.92
N ARG A 69 10.03 3.67 2.31
CA ARG A 69 9.22 4.72 1.69
C ARG A 69 8.56 5.63 2.71
N ARG A 70 7.88 5.07 3.72
CA ARG A 70 7.12 5.83 4.72
C ARG A 70 8.02 6.87 5.40
N LEU A 71 9.24 6.48 5.78
CA LEU A 71 10.20 7.38 6.40
C LEU A 71 10.55 8.59 5.51
N ARG A 72 10.65 8.43 4.19
CA ARG A 72 10.89 9.56 3.28
C ARG A 72 9.77 10.60 3.29
N ARG A 73 8.55 10.21 3.66
CA ARG A 73 7.40 11.10 3.77
C ARG A 73 7.39 11.91 5.08
N ASP A 74 7.94 11.34 6.15
CA ASP A 74 7.79 11.88 7.51
C ASP A 74 8.99 12.73 8.00
N ILE A 75 10.11 12.78 7.26
CA ILE A 75 11.38 13.40 7.71
C ILE A 75 11.41 14.95 7.65
N GLU A 76 10.37 15.65 7.20
CA GLU A 76 10.46 17.12 7.06
C GLU A 76 9.85 17.93 8.24
N PRO A 77 10.65 18.78 8.91
CA PRO A 77 10.32 19.43 10.19
C PRO A 77 9.30 20.57 10.11
N ASP A 78 8.96 21.06 8.93
CA ASP A 78 8.21 22.31 8.78
C ASP A 78 6.69 22.06 8.67
N ARG A 79 6.08 21.65 9.79
CA ARG A 79 4.63 21.47 9.88
C ARG A 79 3.98 22.71 10.48
N ARG A 80 3.23 23.45 9.66
CA ARG A 80 1.99 24.05 10.17
C ARG A 80 1.09 22.90 10.61
N PRO A 81 0.52 22.93 11.83
CA PRO A 81 -0.42 21.89 12.25
C PRO A 81 -1.64 21.95 11.34
N MET A 82 -1.76 20.96 10.46
CA MET A 82 -2.96 20.73 9.65
C MET A 82 -3.75 19.59 10.27
N SER A 83 -5.08 19.74 10.33
CA SER A 83 -5.95 18.64 10.71
C SER A 83 -5.89 17.53 9.67
N LEU A 84 -6.22 16.29 10.07
CA LEU A 84 -6.33 15.16 9.16
C LEU A 84 -7.29 15.46 7.99
N ASN A 85 -8.40 16.15 8.27
CA ASN A 85 -9.37 16.55 7.25
C ASN A 85 -8.76 17.50 6.22
N ALA A 86 -7.95 18.47 6.65
CA ALA A 86 -7.27 19.38 5.73
C ALA A 86 -6.28 18.64 4.84
N VAL A 87 -5.56 17.64 5.37
CA VAL A 87 -4.66 16.80 4.57
C VAL A 87 -5.47 16.00 3.54
N LEU A 88 -6.55 15.33 3.97
CA LEU A 88 -7.41 14.55 3.09
C LEU A 88 -7.98 15.38 1.94
N GLN A 89 -8.55 16.55 2.24
CA GLN A 89 -9.11 17.45 1.23
C GLN A 89 -8.06 17.93 0.21
N GLN A 90 -6.79 18.04 0.62
CA GLN A 90 -5.72 18.50 -0.26
C GLN A 90 -5.07 17.37 -1.07
N SER A 91 -5.04 16.14 -0.53
CA SER A 91 -4.34 15.01 -1.14
C SER A 91 -5.24 14.10 -1.94
N VAL A 92 -6.49 13.89 -1.52
CA VAL A 92 -7.42 13.00 -2.23
C VAL A 92 -7.98 13.73 -3.45
N LYS A 93 -7.74 13.17 -4.64
CA LYS A 93 -8.24 13.71 -5.90
C LYS A 93 -9.59 13.15 -6.28
N ALA A 94 -9.76 11.85 -6.13
CA ALA A 94 -10.98 11.16 -6.50
C ALA A 94 -11.08 9.78 -5.85
N TRP A 95 -12.31 9.36 -5.61
CA TRP A 95 -12.68 7.99 -5.28
C TRP A 95 -13.27 7.33 -6.51
N HIS A 96 -12.94 6.07 -6.72
CA HIS A 96 -13.35 5.27 -7.87
C HIS A 96 -13.80 3.88 -7.40
N GLY A 97 -14.59 3.20 -8.22
CA GLY A 97 -14.80 1.76 -8.13
C GLY A 97 -13.94 1.06 -9.19
N VAL A 98 -14.46 -0.01 -9.79
CA VAL A 98 -13.89 -0.60 -11.02
C VAL A 98 -13.95 0.38 -12.20
N HIS A 99 -14.93 1.29 -12.19
CA HIS A 99 -15.05 2.41 -13.12
C HIS A 99 -14.64 3.74 -12.46
N LEU A 100 -14.06 4.63 -13.26
CA LEU A 100 -13.60 5.93 -12.76
C LEU A 100 -14.77 6.77 -12.24
N TYR A 101 -14.57 7.40 -11.07
CA TYR A 101 -15.53 8.30 -10.42
C TYR A 101 -16.86 7.66 -10.02
N GLN A 102 -16.91 6.33 -10.01
CA GLN A 102 -18.08 5.54 -9.62
C GLN A 102 -17.74 4.59 -8.46
N PRO A 103 -17.42 5.12 -7.26
CA PRO A 103 -17.22 4.30 -6.08
C PRO A 103 -18.52 3.64 -5.63
N ASP A 104 -18.43 2.39 -5.18
CA ASP A 104 -19.54 1.68 -4.53
C ASP A 104 -19.45 1.88 -3.01
N TRP A 105 -20.43 2.63 -2.46
CA TRP A 105 -20.57 2.91 -1.03
C TRP A 105 -21.61 2.03 -0.34
N SER A 106 -22.13 1.01 -1.03
CA SER A 106 -23.08 0.07 -0.41
C SER A 106 -22.38 -0.83 0.61
N ASP A 107 -23.17 -1.40 1.52
CA ASP A 107 -22.66 -2.30 2.56
C ASP A 107 -22.03 -3.59 2.00
N ASN A 108 -22.28 -3.92 0.73
CA ASN A 108 -21.76 -5.11 0.05
C ASN A 108 -20.53 -4.81 -0.82
N SER A 109 -20.00 -3.58 -0.77
CA SER A 109 -18.83 -3.20 -1.55
C SER A 109 -17.58 -3.95 -1.09
N HIS A 110 -16.88 -4.54 -2.05
CA HIS A 110 -15.63 -5.27 -1.83
C HIS A 110 -14.47 -4.71 -2.66
N SER A 111 -14.63 -3.52 -3.23
CA SER A 111 -13.61 -2.92 -4.09
C SER A 111 -13.65 -1.40 -4.01
N ILE A 112 -12.47 -0.78 -3.98
CA ILE A 112 -12.36 0.67 -4.03
C ILE A 112 -11.01 1.07 -4.63
N ALA A 113 -11.00 2.17 -5.37
CA ALA A 113 -9.79 2.80 -5.85
C ALA A 113 -9.77 4.29 -5.52
N LEU A 114 -8.58 4.84 -5.37
CA LEU A 114 -8.33 6.17 -4.82
C LEU A 114 -7.18 6.84 -5.57
N GLY A 115 -7.44 8.02 -6.14
CA GLY A 115 -6.41 8.93 -6.62
C GLY A 115 -5.88 9.81 -5.50
N VAL A 116 -4.56 9.78 -5.25
CA VAL A 116 -3.90 10.61 -4.23
C VAL A 116 -2.76 11.40 -4.86
N GLU A 117 -2.73 12.70 -4.64
CA GLU A 117 -1.58 13.54 -4.96
C GLU A 117 -0.65 13.65 -3.75
N LEU A 118 0.57 13.14 -3.90
CA LEU A 118 1.68 13.37 -2.99
C LEU A 118 2.46 14.59 -3.48
N LYS A 119 1.92 15.79 -3.22
CA LYS A 119 2.43 17.08 -3.73
C LYS A 119 3.94 17.27 -3.53
N ARG A 120 4.48 16.84 -2.39
CA ARG A 120 5.91 16.99 -2.07
C ARG A 120 6.81 16.17 -2.97
N ASP A 121 6.44 14.91 -3.19
CA ASP A 121 7.19 14.03 -4.10
C ASP A 121 6.88 14.33 -5.58
N GLY A 122 5.90 15.21 -5.84
CA GLY A 122 5.37 15.43 -7.18
C GLY A 122 4.77 14.15 -7.77
N PHE A 123 4.18 13.28 -6.95
CA PHE A 123 3.56 12.05 -7.44
C PHE A 123 2.04 12.17 -7.46
N LEU A 124 1.44 11.72 -8.55
CA LEU A 124 0.05 11.28 -8.55
C LEU A 124 0.07 9.76 -8.39
N CYS A 125 -0.63 9.27 -7.38
CA CYS A 125 -0.74 7.87 -7.06
C CYS A 125 -2.18 7.40 -7.29
N HIS A 126 -2.32 6.14 -7.70
CA HIS A 126 -3.59 5.45 -7.82
C HIS A 126 -3.51 4.17 -6.98
N LEU A 127 -4.21 4.16 -5.84
CA LEU A 127 -4.29 3.03 -4.92
C LEU A 127 -5.55 2.23 -5.22
N ILE A 128 -5.41 0.93 -5.40
CA ILE A 128 -6.50 0.00 -5.72
C ILE A 128 -6.56 -1.07 -4.65
N LEU A 129 -7.76 -1.32 -4.11
CA LEU A 129 -8.04 -2.37 -3.15
C LEU A 129 -9.13 -3.28 -3.74
N ASN A 130 -8.77 -4.53 -4.00
CA ASN A 130 -9.72 -5.59 -4.34
C ASN A 130 -9.85 -6.54 -3.14
N ALA A 131 -10.87 -6.37 -2.32
CA ALA A 131 -11.21 -7.29 -1.24
C ALA A 131 -12.14 -8.42 -1.71
N TYR A 132 -12.59 -8.41 -2.97
CA TYR A 132 -13.47 -9.41 -3.54
C TYR A 132 -12.76 -10.75 -3.78
N THR A 133 -13.56 -11.80 -3.94
CA THR A 133 -13.09 -13.19 -4.11
C THR A 133 -12.67 -13.51 -5.54
N GLU A 134 -13.02 -12.65 -6.50
CA GLU A 134 -12.72 -12.79 -7.91
C GLU A 134 -11.78 -11.67 -8.40
N PRO A 135 -11.05 -11.91 -9.51
CA PRO A 135 -10.28 -10.84 -10.14
C PRO A 135 -11.22 -9.75 -10.65
N LEU A 136 -10.76 -8.51 -10.59
CA LEU A 136 -11.51 -7.33 -11.04
C LEU A 136 -10.64 -6.45 -11.92
N ASP A 137 -11.27 -5.82 -12.90
CA ASP A 137 -10.62 -4.91 -13.85
C ASP A 137 -10.92 -3.47 -13.46
N PHE A 138 -9.88 -2.72 -13.10
CA PHE A 138 -10.00 -1.32 -12.70
C PHE A 138 -9.55 -0.39 -13.81
N GLN A 139 -10.40 0.56 -14.20
CA GLN A 139 -9.99 1.62 -15.12
C GLN A 139 -8.94 2.52 -14.47
N LEU A 140 -7.88 2.84 -15.19
CA LEU A 140 -6.88 3.79 -14.78
C LEU A 140 -7.22 5.19 -15.29
N PRO A 141 -7.02 6.26 -14.49
CA PRO A 141 -7.18 7.62 -14.97
C PRO A 141 -6.24 7.91 -16.14
N GLU A 142 -6.76 8.61 -17.15
CA GLU A 142 -5.95 9.10 -18.27
C GLU A 142 -4.87 10.06 -17.78
N LEU A 143 -3.68 9.94 -18.37
CA LEU A 143 -2.52 10.78 -18.05
C LEU A 143 -2.27 11.79 -19.17
N ALA A 144 -1.54 12.86 -18.84
CA ALA A 144 -1.10 13.81 -19.85
C ALA A 144 -0.12 13.15 -20.84
N GLN A 145 0.00 13.74 -22.03
CA GLN A 145 0.85 13.20 -23.08
C GLN A 145 2.31 13.01 -22.60
N GLY A 146 2.87 11.83 -22.87
CA GLY A 146 4.24 11.46 -22.49
C GLY A 146 4.40 10.94 -21.05
N GLN A 147 3.34 10.95 -20.25
CA GLN A 147 3.32 10.30 -18.94
C GLN A 147 2.89 8.83 -19.04
N VAL A 148 3.40 8.00 -18.13
CA VAL A 148 3.03 6.59 -18.02
C VAL A 148 2.89 6.22 -16.55
N TRP A 149 1.87 5.43 -16.23
CA TRP A 149 1.74 4.85 -14.90
C TRP A 149 2.92 3.91 -14.65
N ARG A 150 3.41 3.86 -13.41
CA ARG A 150 4.42 2.88 -12.98
C ARG A 150 3.85 2.07 -11.83
N ARG A 151 3.88 0.74 -11.96
CA ARG A 151 3.41 -0.17 -10.91
C ARG A 151 4.47 -0.28 -9.83
N TRP A 152 4.12 0.12 -8.62
CA TRP A 152 5.06 0.11 -7.51
C TRP A 152 4.78 -1.01 -6.51
N ILE A 153 3.52 -1.20 -6.15
CA ILE A 153 3.08 -2.27 -5.25
C ILE A 153 1.97 -3.06 -5.96
N ASP A 154 2.00 -4.38 -5.87
CA ASP A 154 0.90 -5.26 -6.24
C ASP A 154 1.01 -6.57 -5.45
N THR A 155 0.25 -6.70 -4.38
CA THR A 155 0.28 -7.90 -3.52
C THR A 155 -0.25 -9.16 -4.22
N GLY A 156 -0.87 -9.00 -5.40
CA GLY A 156 -1.25 -10.08 -6.31
C GLY A 156 -0.05 -10.80 -6.92
N GLN A 157 1.07 -10.10 -7.11
CA GLN A 157 2.30 -10.61 -7.73
C GLN A 157 3.16 -11.44 -6.76
N PRO A 158 4.01 -12.35 -7.27
CA PRO A 158 5.05 -12.98 -6.47
C PRO A 158 6.15 -11.99 -6.06
N MET A 159 6.98 -12.38 -5.10
CA MET A 159 8.25 -11.70 -4.84
C MET A 159 9.23 -11.97 -6.00
N PRO A 160 10.00 -10.96 -6.46
CA PRO A 160 10.11 -9.58 -5.92
C PRO A 160 9.17 -8.52 -6.51
N GLU A 161 8.26 -8.87 -7.41
CA GLU A 161 7.42 -7.95 -8.17
C GLU A 161 6.27 -7.33 -7.36
N ASP A 162 5.94 -7.94 -6.23
CA ASP A 162 4.95 -7.49 -5.25
C ASP A 162 5.21 -6.10 -4.65
N ILE A 163 6.48 -5.73 -4.50
CA ILE A 163 6.93 -4.36 -4.24
C ILE A 163 8.34 -4.17 -4.76
N VAL A 164 8.53 -3.13 -5.56
CA VAL A 164 9.81 -2.76 -6.16
C VAL A 164 10.30 -1.42 -5.63
N PRO A 165 11.61 -1.11 -5.71
CA PRO A 165 12.07 0.26 -5.54
C PRO A 165 11.35 1.18 -6.53
N TRP A 166 10.76 2.27 -6.05
CA TRP A 166 9.92 3.14 -6.90
C TRP A 166 10.67 3.72 -8.09
N GLN A 167 11.98 3.97 -7.96
CA GLN A 167 12.81 4.49 -9.05
C GLN A 167 12.87 3.53 -10.24
N THR A 168 12.80 2.23 -9.96
CA THR A 168 12.88 1.14 -10.94
C THR A 168 11.51 0.51 -11.23
N ALA A 169 10.41 1.14 -10.79
CA ALA A 169 9.07 0.61 -11.01
C ALA A 169 8.77 0.41 -12.50
N PRO A 170 8.30 -0.77 -12.94
CA PRO A 170 8.01 -0.99 -14.35
C PRO A 170 6.86 -0.08 -14.83
N PRO A 171 6.93 0.43 -16.08
CA PRO A 171 5.82 1.16 -16.67
C PRO A 171 4.61 0.22 -16.87
N TYR A 172 3.42 0.81 -16.84
CA TYR A 172 2.14 0.16 -17.11
C TYR A 172 1.37 1.02 -18.11
N THR A 173 1.10 0.46 -19.28
CA THR A 173 0.56 1.20 -20.45
C THR A 173 -0.89 0.87 -20.76
N GLU A 174 -1.43 -0.19 -20.16
CA GLU A 174 -2.82 -0.58 -20.38
C GLU A 174 -3.77 0.39 -19.67
N PRO A 175 -4.94 0.70 -20.27
CA PRO A 175 -5.93 1.59 -19.67
C PRO A 175 -6.68 0.95 -18.49
N VAL A 176 -6.55 -0.36 -18.33
CA VAL A 176 -7.25 -1.16 -17.31
C VAL A 176 -6.20 -1.97 -16.55
N TYR A 177 -6.26 -1.93 -15.22
CA TYR A 177 -5.40 -2.70 -14.33
C TYR A 177 -6.13 -3.94 -13.80
N HIS A 178 -5.62 -5.11 -14.16
CA HIS A 178 -6.18 -6.40 -13.74
C HIS A 178 -5.73 -6.77 -12.32
N MET A 179 -6.64 -6.69 -11.35
CA MET A 179 -6.39 -7.01 -9.94
C MET A 179 -6.73 -8.45 -9.62
N GLN A 180 -5.80 -9.16 -8.99
CA GLN A 180 -6.08 -10.49 -8.43
C GLN A 180 -7.08 -10.42 -7.24
N PRO A 181 -7.78 -11.51 -6.92
CA PRO A 181 -8.60 -11.57 -5.71
C PRO A 181 -7.82 -11.20 -4.47
N HIS A 182 -8.48 -10.49 -3.54
CA HIS A 182 -7.90 -10.15 -2.24
C HIS A 182 -6.53 -9.48 -2.32
N SER A 183 -6.36 -8.47 -3.18
CA SER A 183 -5.08 -7.80 -3.42
C SER A 183 -5.15 -6.29 -3.29
N VAL A 184 -3.98 -5.67 -3.12
CA VAL A 184 -3.78 -4.22 -3.07
C VAL A 184 -2.70 -3.87 -4.09
N ALA A 185 -2.96 -2.86 -4.92
CA ALA A 185 -1.97 -2.33 -5.85
C ALA A 185 -1.85 -0.83 -5.72
N MET A 186 -0.66 -0.31 -5.99
CA MET A 186 -0.38 1.11 -6.04
C MET A 186 0.43 1.42 -7.29
N LEU A 187 -0.15 2.25 -8.15
CA LEU A 187 0.53 2.85 -9.28
C LEU A 187 0.86 4.30 -8.97
N PHE A 188 1.89 4.83 -9.61
CA PHE A 188 2.21 6.25 -9.54
C PHE A 188 2.73 6.79 -10.86
N VAL A 189 2.65 8.09 -11.01
CA VAL A 189 3.28 8.85 -12.08
C VAL A 189 3.92 10.10 -11.49
N GLN A 190 5.08 10.48 -12.01
CA GLN A 190 5.71 11.74 -11.64
C GLN A 190 5.06 12.89 -12.42
N GLN A 191 4.56 13.88 -11.69
CA GLN A 191 3.99 15.09 -12.23
C GLN A 191 5.13 16.02 -12.64
N ASN A 192 5.07 16.52 -13.88
CA ASN A 192 5.97 17.53 -14.40
C ASN A 192 5.67 18.86 -13.68
N GLY A 193 6.28 19.07 -12.51
CA GLY A 193 6.02 20.23 -11.65
C GLY A 193 6.39 20.05 -10.17
N GLY A 194 6.73 18.82 -9.73
CA GLY A 194 7.36 18.63 -8.41
C GLY A 194 8.81 19.12 -8.40
N PRO A 195 9.36 19.57 -7.25
CA PRO A 195 10.74 20.04 -7.16
C PRO A 195 11.69 18.87 -7.48
N GLY A 196 12.09 18.78 -8.74
CA GLY A 196 13.09 17.85 -9.22
C GLY A 196 14.47 18.43 -8.98
N LYS A 197 15.13 17.93 -7.93
CA LYS A 197 16.55 18.16 -7.58
C LYS A 197 16.92 19.57 -7.13
#